data_AF-A0A1Y4IHH0-F1
#
_entry.id   AF-A0A1Y4IHH0-F1
#
_cell.length_a   1.000
_cell.length_b   1.000
_cell.length_c   1.000
_cell.angle_alpha   90.00
_cell.angle_beta   90.00
_cell.angle_gamma   90.00
#
_symmetry.space_group_name_H-M   'P 1'
#
loop_
_entity.id
_entity.type
_entity.pdbx_description
1 polymer ?
#
loop_
_entity_poly.entity_id
_entity_poly.type
_entity_poly.pdbx_seq_one_letter_code
_entity_poly.pdbx_strand_id
1 'polypeptide(L)'
;MRKVYTIILFENSAHIFHQDPDQYIHHGKTTFDTGLQMNLLQEYCLVALDVFRKKTYSEDRSEQTAWLSLLITETIEDAEKLITEYPWPEDIYKEIAMLRQRPEEVLHMFSEALKIMDRNTVHYMIEEQQKELEEQQRLLSVKDQEIHAKNKTIQAMNQKLDIQQQEIEALKKELAALQAQKI
;
A
#
# COMPACT_ATOMS: atom_id res chain seq x y z
N MET A 1 -3.65 6.80 7.64
CA MET A 1 -2.49 6.25 6.92
C MET A 1 -1.34 7.24 7.01
N ARG A 2 -0.09 6.77 7.17
CA ARG A 2 1.11 7.62 7.19
C ARG A 2 1.64 7.77 5.76
N LYS A 3 2.28 8.90 5.44
CA LYS A 3 2.96 9.09 4.15
C LYS A 3 4.16 8.16 4.04
N VAL A 4 4.45 7.76 2.80
CA VAL A 4 5.62 6.97 2.43
C VAL A 4 6.55 7.90 1.66
N TYR A 5 7.79 8.07 2.14
CA TYR A 5 8.76 8.93 1.48
C TYR A 5 9.78 8.09 0.73
N THR A 6 9.96 8.38 -0.56
CA THR A 6 11.08 7.88 -1.36
C THR A 6 12.17 8.95 -1.37
N ILE A 7 13.27 8.71 -0.67
CA ILE A 7 14.43 9.61 -0.65
C ILE A 7 15.43 9.14 -1.71
N ILE A 8 15.80 10.02 -2.63
CA ILE A 8 16.76 9.77 -3.71
C ILE A 8 17.97 10.68 -3.47
N LEU A 9 19.13 10.06 -3.31
CA LEU A 9 20.40 10.75 -3.09
C LEU A 9 21.19 10.77 -4.40
N PHE A 10 21.63 11.96 -4.82
CA PHE A 10 22.50 12.14 -5.97
C PHE A 10 23.90 12.50 -5.51
N GLU A 11 24.88 11.64 -5.76
CA GLU A 11 26.30 12.00 -5.59
C GLU A 11 26.75 13.03 -6.63
N ASN A 12 26.25 12.92 -7.86
CA ASN A 12 26.43 13.89 -8.94
C ASN A 12 25.07 14.19 -9.56
N SER A 13 24.55 15.38 -9.32
CA SER A 13 23.19 15.79 -9.71
C SER A 13 23.17 16.46 -11.08
N ALA A 14 22.00 16.44 -11.73
CA ALA A 14 21.83 17.11 -13.01
C ALA A 14 21.99 18.63 -12.89
N HIS A 15 22.27 19.32 -14.00
CA HIS A 15 22.49 20.78 -14.03
C HIS A 15 21.32 21.58 -13.40
N ILE A 16 20.09 21.08 -13.50
CA ILE A 16 18.90 21.70 -12.88
C ILE A 16 19.07 21.91 -11.36
N PHE A 17 19.70 20.98 -10.64
CA PHE A 17 19.93 21.09 -9.20
C PHE A 17 20.95 22.15 -8.83
N HIS A 18 21.78 22.57 -9.79
CA HIS A 18 22.82 23.58 -9.58
C HIS A 18 22.31 25.02 -9.81
N GLN A 19 21.05 25.18 -10.25
CA GLN A 19 20.47 26.50 -10.52
C GLN A 19 20.26 27.31 -9.23
N ASP A 20 19.98 26.63 -8.12
CA ASP A 20 19.85 27.23 -6.80
C ASP A 20 20.76 26.48 -5.80
N PRO A 21 22.01 26.92 -5.59
CA PRO A 21 22.95 26.27 -4.69
C PRO A 21 22.50 26.27 -3.21
N ASP A 22 21.53 27.11 -2.86
CA ASP A 22 21.00 27.15 -1.50
C ASP A 22 20.00 26.02 -1.22
N GLN A 23 19.40 25.46 -2.27
CA GLN A 23 18.40 24.41 -2.22
C GLN A 23 18.98 23.08 -2.74
N TYR A 24 19.37 22.22 -1.82
CA TYR A 24 19.90 20.88 -2.12
C TYR A 24 18.93 19.73 -1.74
N ILE A 25 17.77 20.05 -1.15
CA ILE A 25 16.69 19.10 -0.83
C ILE A 25 15.42 19.58 -1.53
N HIS A 26 14.80 18.72 -2.33
CA HIS A 26 13.59 19.04 -3.09
C HIS A 26 12.49 18.02 -2.77
N HIS A 27 11.43 18.49 -2.13
CA HIS A 27 10.26 17.67 -1.81
C HIS A 27 9.24 17.75 -2.95
N GLY A 28 8.95 16.61 -3.57
CA GLY A 28 8.01 16.45 -4.65
C GLY A 28 6.74 15.73 -4.20
N LYS A 29 5.60 16.18 -4.73
CA LYS A 29 4.31 15.49 -4.64
C LYS A 29 3.87 15.07 -6.03
N THR A 30 3.25 13.90 -6.12
CA THR A 30 2.71 13.41 -7.39
C THR A 30 1.44 14.16 -7.75
N THR A 31 1.32 14.54 -9.01
CA THR A 31 0.10 15.07 -9.61
C THR A 31 -0.22 14.27 -10.86
N PHE A 32 -1.50 14.16 -11.19
CA PHE A 32 -1.95 13.44 -12.39
C PHE A 32 -2.08 14.43 -13.55
N ASP A 33 -1.63 14.01 -14.73
CA ASP A 33 -1.70 14.73 -15.99
C ASP A 33 -3.14 15.16 -16.38
N THR A 34 -4.13 14.36 -16.00
CA THR A 34 -5.56 14.67 -16.14
C THR A 34 -6.07 15.78 -15.22
N GLY A 35 -5.25 16.24 -14.27
CA GLY A 35 -5.65 17.20 -13.23
C GLY A 35 -6.41 16.57 -12.06
N LEU A 36 -6.54 15.23 -12.02
CA LEU A 36 -7.18 14.50 -10.92
C LEU A 36 -6.56 14.89 -9.57
N GLN A 37 -7.38 15.47 -8.69
CA GLN A 37 -6.98 15.87 -7.35
C GLN A 37 -7.09 14.66 -6.41
N MET A 38 -6.08 13.81 -6.42
CA MET A 38 -5.96 12.68 -5.51
C MET A 38 -4.65 12.75 -4.73
N ASN A 39 -4.75 12.69 -3.41
CA ASN A 39 -3.57 12.66 -2.54
C ASN A 39 -3.02 11.24 -2.45
N LEU A 40 -1.86 11.02 -3.06
CA LEU A 40 -1.12 9.76 -2.90
C LEU A 40 -0.36 9.75 -1.57
N LEU A 41 -0.18 8.56 -1.01
CA LEU A 41 0.64 8.37 0.19
C LEU A 41 2.12 8.57 -0.10
N GLN A 42 2.56 8.32 -1.34
CA GLN A 42 3.95 8.41 -1.74
C GLN A 42 4.35 9.83 -2.11
N GLU A 43 5.40 10.33 -1.48
CA GLU A 43 6.08 11.59 -1.79
C GLU A 43 7.56 11.33 -2.06
N TYR A 44 8.18 12.19 -2.87
CA TYR A 44 9.58 12.06 -3.25
C TYR A 44 10.40 13.16 -2.58
N CYS A 45 11.61 12.81 -2.15
CA CYS A 45 12.59 13.77 -1.67
C CYS A 45 13.89 13.56 -2.46
N LEU A 46 14.25 14.54 -3.28
CA LEU A 46 15.46 14.52 -4.09
C LEU A 46 16.53 15.32 -3.37
N VAL A 47 17.69 14.71 -3.12
CA VAL A 47 18.80 15.34 -2.38
C VAL A 47 20.05 15.35 -3.25
N ALA A 48 20.56 16.55 -3.55
CA ALA A 48 21.78 16.75 -4.33
C ALA A 48 23.00 16.94 -3.41
N LEU A 49 23.76 15.86 -3.20
CA LEU A 49 24.89 15.84 -2.27
C LEU A 49 26.09 16.64 -2.78
N ASP A 50 26.30 16.72 -4.10
CA ASP A 50 27.33 17.55 -4.73
C ASP A 50 27.07 19.05 -4.55
N VAL A 51 25.80 19.46 -4.57
CA VAL A 51 25.40 20.85 -4.29
C VAL A 51 25.61 21.14 -2.80
N PHE A 52 25.15 20.24 -1.92
CA PHE A 52 25.35 20.36 -0.48
C PHE A 52 26.85 20.42 -0.11
N ARG A 53 27.70 19.60 -0.72
CA ARG A 53 29.16 19.57 -0.47
C ARG A 53 29.83 20.93 -0.69
N LYS A 54 29.31 21.75 -1.61
CA LYS A 54 29.86 23.08 -1.90
C LYS A 54 29.47 24.12 -0.84
N LYS A 55 28.43 23.86 -0.05
CA LYS A 55 28.16 24.62 1.18
C LYS A 55 29.15 24.18 2.23
N THR A 56 30.18 25.01 2.44
CA THR A 56 31.03 24.89 3.62
C THR A 56 30.13 25.00 4.85
N TYR A 57 29.98 23.89 5.59
CA TYR A 57 29.25 23.73 6.86
C TYR A 57 28.37 24.94 7.20
N SER A 58 27.16 24.96 6.63
CA SER A 58 26.21 26.08 6.78
C SER A 58 26.04 26.45 8.26
N GLU A 59 25.92 27.75 8.54
CA GLU A 59 25.76 28.32 9.89
C GLU A 59 24.60 27.68 10.70
N ASP A 60 23.62 27.11 10.01
CA ASP A 60 22.52 26.33 10.60
C ASP A 60 22.90 24.86 10.82
N ARG A 61 23.42 24.59 12.02
CA ARG A 61 23.69 23.23 12.51
C ARG A 61 22.38 22.53 12.87
N SER A 62 22.06 21.45 12.16
CA SER A 62 20.89 20.61 12.43
C SER A 62 21.24 19.12 12.35
N GLU A 63 20.34 18.28 12.84
CA GLU A 63 20.48 16.82 12.67
C GLU A 63 20.49 16.43 11.18
N GLN A 64 19.70 17.12 10.35
CA GLN A 64 19.66 16.88 8.91
C GLN A 64 21.00 17.19 8.24
N THR A 65 21.62 18.34 8.56
CA THR A 65 22.94 18.69 8.02
C THR A 65 24.01 17.72 8.50
N ALA A 66 23.94 17.23 9.74
CA ALA A 66 24.85 16.21 10.24
C ALA A 66 24.74 14.89 9.47
N TRP A 67 23.52 14.40 9.19
CA TRP A 67 23.30 13.20 8.38
C TRP A 67 23.83 13.37 6.95
N LEU A 68 23.58 14.53 6.32
CA LEU A 68 24.10 14.79 4.98
C LEU A 68 25.62 14.91 4.96
N SER A 69 26.21 15.56 5.97
CA SER A 69 27.66 15.66 6.11
C SER A 69 28.30 14.29 6.31
N LEU A 70 27.67 13.39 7.08
CA LEU A 70 28.11 12.00 7.20
C LEU A 70 28.14 11.29 5.83
N LEU A 71 27.11 11.49 5.00
CA LEU A 71 26.99 10.85 3.68
C LEU A 71 28.01 11.36 2.66
N ILE A 72 28.48 12.61 2.79
CA ILE A 72 29.50 13.18 1.90
C ILE A 72 30.94 13.04 2.43
N THR A 73 31.12 12.47 3.63
CA THR A 73 32.44 12.32 4.25
C THR A 73 33.25 11.27 3.49
N GLU A 74 34.38 11.68 2.92
CA GLU A 74 35.25 10.81 2.12
C GLU A 74 36.56 10.46 2.83
N THR A 75 37.04 11.33 3.72
CA THR A 75 38.34 11.21 4.39
C THR A 75 38.22 11.07 5.91
N ILE A 76 39.28 10.59 6.55
CA ILE A 76 39.35 10.48 8.02
C ILE A 76 39.36 11.88 8.62
N GLU A 77 40.07 12.82 8.01
CA GLU A 77 40.14 14.21 8.46
C GLU A 77 38.75 14.89 8.42
N ASP A 78 37.94 14.62 7.40
CA ASP A 78 36.57 15.13 7.31
C ASP A 78 35.67 14.50 8.38
N ALA A 79 35.88 13.21 8.67
CA ALA A 79 35.16 12.51 9.73
C ALA A 79 35.51 13.05 11.12
N GLU A 80 36.80 13.31 11.39
CA GLU A 80 37.24 13.90 12.67
C GLU A 80 36.65 15.30 12.87
N LYS A 81 36.62 16.12 11.80
CA LYS A 81 35.94 17.43 11.83
C LYS A 81 34.45 17.25 12.09
N LEU A 82 33.80 16.31 11.40
CA LEU A 82 32.38 16.03 11.58
C LEU A 82 32.06 15.60 13.01
N ILE A 83 32.85 14.73 13.61
CA ILE A 83 32.69 14.25 14.99
C ILE A 83 32.90 15.40 16.00
N THR A 84 33.83 16.30 15.70
CA THR A 84 34.07 17.49 16.52
C THR A 84 32.86 18.43 16.49
N GLU A 85 32.21 18.57 15.34
CA GLU A 85 31.02 19.44 15.18
C GLU A 85 29.72 18.77 15.68
N TYR A 86 29.62 17.46 15.49
CA TYR A 86 28.48 16.63 15.87
C TYR A 86 29.02 15.37 16.56
N PRO A 87 28.89 15.22 17.89
CA PRO A 87 29.48 14.08 18.59
C PRO A 87 28.79 12.73 18.36
N TRP A 88 27.48 12.72 18.13
CA TRP A 88 26.67 11.50 18.04
C TRP A 88 26.94 10.57 16.83
N PRO A 89 27.43 11.03 15.66
CA PRO A 89 27.76 10.15 14.54
C PRO A 89 29.03 9.31 14.75
N GLU A 90 29.80 9.52 15.83
CA GLU A 90 31.06 8.79 16.07
C GLU A 90 30.85 7.27 16.08
N ASP A 91 29.82 6.79 16.78
CA ASP A 91 29.52 5.36 16.86
C ASP A 91 29.13 4.79 15.50
N ILE A 92 28.34 5.53 14.73
CA ILE A 92 27.94 5.17 13.37
C ILE A 92 29.16 5.09 12.45
N TYR A 93 30.08 6.07 12.55
CA TYR A 93 31.29 6.09 11.75
C TYR A 93 32.20 4.90 12.07
N LYS A 94 32.35 4.54 13.36
CA LYS A 94 33.09 3.35 13.79
C LYS A 94 32.48 2.08 13.24
N GLU A 95 31.16 1.93 13.32
CA GLU A 95 30.44 0.78 12.76
C GLU A 95 30.65 0.67 11.24
N ILE A 96 30.49 1.78 10.50
CA ILE A 96 30.72 1.81 9.04
C ILE A 96 32.19 1.47 8.70
N ALA A 97 33.15 1.96 9.49
CA ALA A 97 34.56 1.64 9.31
C ALA A 97 34.86 0.15 9.57
N MET A 98 34.18 -0.49 10.52
CA MET A 98 34.27 -1.94 10.74
C MET A 98 33.67 -2.73 9.57
N LEU A 99 32.55 -2.26 9.00
CA LEU A 99 31.94 -2.88 7.82
C LEU A 99 32.87 -2.86 6.60
N ARG A 100 33.71 -1.83 6.43
CA ARG A 100 34.75 -1.83 5.38
C ARG A 100 35.75 -2.98 5.53
N GLN A 101 36.01 -3.43 6.76
CA GLN A 101 36.90 -4.57 7.02
C GLN A 101 36.21 -5.92 6.85
N ARG A 102 34.87 -5.95 6.88
CA ARG A 102 34.05 -7.18 6.83
C ARG A 102 32.91 -7.05 5.80
N PRO A 103 33.23 -7.01 4.50
CA PRO A 103 32.24 -6.78 3.44
C PRO A 103 31.17 -7.89 3.35
N GLU A 104 31.45 -9.10 3.83
CA GLU A 104 30.48 -10.20 3.85
C GLU A 104 29.29 -9.93 4.78
N GLU A 105 29.51 -9.25 5.92
CA GLU A 105 28.42 -8.90 6.85
C GLU A 105 27.48 -7.87 6.23
N VAL A 106 28.02 -6.94 5.43
CA VAL A 106 27.23 -5.96 4.67
C VAL A 106 26.29 -6.66 3.68
N LEU A 107 26.78 -7.66 2.95
CA LEU A 107 25.97 -8.44 2.01
C LEU A 107 24.85 -9.23 2.72
N HIS A 108 25.15 -9.75 3.92
CA HIS A 108 24.14 -10.42 4.74
C HIS A 108 23.02 -9.46 5.16
N MET A 109 23.39 -8.27 5.67
CA MET A 109 22.43 -7.23 6.08
C MET A 109 21.53 -6.77 4.92
N PHE A 110 22.08 -6.58 3.72
CA PHE A 110 21.28 -6.26 2.53
C PHE A 110 20.28 -7.37 2.18
N SER A 111 20.69 -8.64 2.28
CA SER A 111 19.80 -9.79 2.06
C SER A 111 18.66 -9.85 3.08
N GLU A 112 18.94 -9.54 4.34
CA GLU A 112 17.91 -9.47 5.39
C GLU A 112 16.94 -8.31 5.17
N ALA A 113 17.43 -7.12 4.78
CA ALA A 113 16.58 -5.99 4.46
C ALA A 113 15.61 -6.28 3.31
N LEU A 114 16.09 -6.95 2.25
CA LEU A 114 15.25 -7.40 1.13
C LEU A 114 14.19 -8.41 1.60
N LYS A 115 14.57 -9.38 2.44
CA LYS A 115 13.60 -10.33 3.02
C LYS A 115 12.51 -9.65 3.85
N ILE A 116 12.86 -8.60 4.61
CA ILE A 116 11.88 -7.84 5.40
C ILE A 116 10.91 -7.09 4.48
N MET A 117 11.43 -6.46 3.42
CA MET A 117 10.62 -5.75 2.43
C MET A 117 9.62 -6.70 1.74
N ASP A 118 10.09 -7.86 1.30
CA ASP A 118 9.24 -8.90 0.69
C ASP A 118 8.18 -9.39 1.67
N ARG A 119 8.56 -9.64 2.92
CA ARG A 119 7.63 -10.10 3.97
C ARG A 119 6.52 -9.08 4.23
N ASN A 120 6.84 -7.79 4.28
CA ASN A 120 5.84 -6.73 4.49
C ASN A 120 4.88 -6.63 3.31
N THR A 121 5.39 -6.77 2.08
CA THR A 121 4.58 -6.75 0.86
C THR A 121 3.61 -7.93 0.82
N VAL A 122 4.09 -9.14 1.13
CA VAL A 122 3.26 -10.35 1.19
C VAL A 122 2.20 -10.22 2.28
N HIS A 123 2.56 -9.71 3.46
CA HIS A 123 1.59 -9.52 4.55
C HIS A 123 0.48 -8.54 4.16
N TYR A 124 0.84 -7.42 3.52
CA TYR A 124 -0.13 -6.45 3.02
C TYR A 124 -1.06 -7.07 1.98
N MET A 125 -0.53 -7.84 1.03
CA MET A 125 -1.34 -8.51 0.01
C MET A 125 -2.29 -9.56 0.61
N ILE A 126 -1.84 -10.33 1.60
CA ILE A 126 -2.70 -11.30 2.30
C ILE A 126 -3.84 -10.58 3.03
N GLU A 127 -3.55 -9.48 3.73
CA GLU A 127 -4.57 -8.70 4.42
C GLU A 127 -5.62 -8.12 3.46
N GLU A 128 -5.20 -7.66 2.29
CA GLU A 128 -6.10 -7.15 1.25
C GLU A 128 -6.98 -8.27 0.68
N GLN A 129 -6.38 -9.41 0.30
CA GLN A 129 -7.12 -10.58 -0.19
C GLN A 129 -8.10 -11.12 0.85
N GLN A 130 -7.73 -11.12 2.14
CA GLN A 130 -8.60 -11.60 3.21
C GLN A 130 -9.82 -10.68 3.40
N LYS A 131 -9.65 -9.37 3.27
CA LYS A 131 -10.78 -8.41 3.26
C LYS A 131 -11.72 -8.64 2.08
N GLU A 132 -11.16 -8.83 0.88
CA GLU A 132 -11.97 -9.14 -0.32
C GLU A 132 -12.76 -10.44 -0.15
N LEU A 133 -12.13 -11.49 0.38
CA LEU A 133 -12.79 -12.77 0.67
C LEU A 133 -13.93 -12.58 1.68
N GLU A 134 -13.71 -11.85 2.78
CA GLU A 134 -14.75 -11.58 3.77
C GLU A 134 -15.94 -10.79 3.19
N GLU A 135 -15.67 -9.87 2.26
CA GLU A 135 -16.72 -9.12 1.56
C GLU A 135 -17.50 -10.01 0.60
N GLN A 136 -16.82 -10.85 -0.18
CA GLN A 136 -17.48 -11.85 -1.05
C GLN A 136 -18.30 -12.86 -0.25
N GLN A 137 -17.79 -13.33 0.90
CA GLN A 137 -18.48 -14.28 1.77
C GLN A 137 -19.77 -13.67 2.35
N ARG A 138 -19.72 -12.40 2.75
CA ARG A 138 -20.92 -11.65 3.17
C ARG A 138 -21.94 -11.53 2.04
N LEU A 139 -21.48 -11.19 0.83
CA LEU A 139 -22.35 -11.07 -0.33
C LEU A 139 -23.02 -12.41 -0.69
N LEU A 140 -22.27 -13.52 -0.63
CA LEU A 140 -22.78 -14.87 -0.85
C LEU A 140 -23.84 -15.24 0.20
N SER A 141 -23.57 -14.98 1.48
CA SER A 141 -24.53 -15.24 2.56
C SER A 141 -25.86 -14.49 2.35
N VAL A 142 -25.80 -13.23 1.91
CA VAL A 142 -27.00 -12.45 1.57
C VAL A 142 -27.75 -13.08 0.39
N LYS A 143 -27.03 -13.47 -0.67
CA LYS A 143 -27.65 -14.14 -1.83
C LYS A 143 -28.28 -15.48 -1.47
N ASP A 144 -27.64 -16.28 -0.62
CA ASP A 144 -28.18 -17.56 -0.17
C ASP A 144 -29.47 -17.36 0.64
N GLN A 145 -29.53 -16.33 1.49
CA GLN A 145 -30.76 -15.95 2.20
C GLN A 145 -31.88 -15.53 1.23
N GLU A 146 -31.56 -14.73 0.21
CA GLU A 146 -32.53 -14.35 -0.83
C GLU A 146 -33.04 -15.56 -1.63
N ILE A 147 -32.15 -16.49 -2.00
CA ILE A 147 -32.52 -17.73 -2.69
C ILE A 147 -33.42 -18.57 -1.79
N HIS A 148 -33.09 -18.70 -0.50
CA HIS A 148 -33.92 -19.43 0.45
C HIS A 148 -35.32 -18.81 0.60
N ALA A 149 -35.40 -17.48 0.65
CA ALA A 149 -36.68 -16.77 0.70
C ALA A 149 -37.50 -17.01 -0.57
N LYS A 150 -36.89 -16.86 -1.75
CA LYS A 150 -37.54 -17.12 -3.04
C LYS A 150 -38.02 -18.57 -3.17
N ASN A 151 -37.22 -19.55 -2.73
CA ASN A 151 -37.60 -20.95 -2.74
C ASN A 151 -38.82 -21.23 -1.85
N LYS A 152 -38.91 -20.61 -0.66
CA LYS A 152 -40.12 -20.71 0.18
C LYS A 152 -41.34 -20.11 -0.51
N THR A 153 -41.20 -18.97 -1.18
CA THR A 153 -42.30 -18.35 -1.94
C THR A 153 -42.76 -19.24 -3.09
N ILE A 154 -41.83 -19.83 -3.85
CA ILE A 154 -42.14 -20.76 -4.94
C ILE A 154 -42.86 -22.00 -4.39
N GLN A 155 -42.40 -22.56 -3.27
CA GLN A 155 -43.03 -23.72 -2.66
C GLN A 155 -44.47 -23.42 -2.20
N ALA A 156 -44.70 -22.24 -1.62
CA ALA A 156 -46.05 -21.79 -1.24
C ALA A 156 -46.94 -21.55 -2.46
N MET A 157 -46.40 -20.98 -3.54
CA MET A 157 -47.14 -20.82 -4.80
C MET A 157 -47.50 -22.17 -5.42
N ASN A 158 -46.57 -23.13 -5.45
CA ASN A 158 -46.83 -24.47 -5.97
C ASN A 158 -47.92 -25.21 -5.18
N GLN A 159 -47.93 -25.09 -3.85
CA GLN A 159 -49.00 -25.66 -3.02
C GLN A 159 -50.37 -25.05 -3.36
N LYS A 160 -50.44 -23.72 -3.55
CA LYS A 160 -51.69 -23.07 -3.97
C LYS A 160 -52.14 -23.53 -5.35
N LEU A 161 -51.20 -23.67 -6.28
CA LEU A 161 -51.49 -24.14 -7.64
C LEU A 161 -52.04 -25.57 -7.62
N ASP A 162 -51.47 -26.45 -6.79
CA ASP A 162 -51.93 -27.84 -6.64
C ASP A 162 -53.36 -27.92 -6.06
N ILE A 163 -53.68 -27.09 -5.06
CA ILE A 163 -55.03 -26.97 -4.51
C ILE A 163 -56.02 -26.49 -5.59
N GLN A 164 -55.65 -25.44 -6.33
CA GLN A 164 -56.48 -24.93 -7.43
C GLN A 164 -56.67 -25.99 -8.54
N GLN A 165 -55.65 -26.78 -8.83
CA GLN A 165 -55.72 -27.87 -9.81
C GLN A 165 -56.76 -28.91 -9.37
N GLN A 166 -56.73 -29.32 -8.10
CA GLN A 166 -57.68 -30.27 -7.51
C GLN A 166 -59.11 -29.72 -7.51
N GLU A 167 -59.31 -28.44 -7.19
CA GLU A 167 -60.62 -27.78 -7.26
C GLU A 167 -61.18 -27.74 -8.68
N ILE A 168 -60.35 -27.41 -9.68
CA ILE A 168 -60.75 -27.42 -11.09
C ILE A 168 -61.14 -28.84 -11.53
N GLU A 169 -60.41 -29.86 -11.08
CA GLU A 169 -60.72 -31.25 -11.41
C GLU A 169 -62.03 -31.73 -10.78
N ALA A 170 -62.30 -31.33 -9.53
CA ALA A 170 -63.56 -31.60 -8.84
C ALA A 170 -64.74 -30.92 -9.54
N LEU A 171 -64.61 -29.63 -9.86
CA LEU A 171 -65.63 -28.87 -10.60
C LEU A 171 -65.89 -29.44 -11.99
N LYS A 172 -64.85 -29.90 -12.70
CA LYS A 172 -65.00 -30.60 -13.99
C LYS A 172 -65.79 -31.90 -13.85
N LYS A 173 -65.56 -32.68 -12.80
CA LYS A 173 -66.33 -33.91 -12.54
C LYS A 173 -67.80 -33.61 -12.24
N GLU A 174 -68.09 -32.58 -11.45
CA GLU A 174 -69.47 -32.15 -11.18
C GLU A 174 -70.18 -31.65 -12.45
N LEU A 175 -69.51 -30.85 -13.28
CA LEU A 175 -70.04 -30.40 -14.57
C LEU A 175 -70.35 -31.57 -15.50
N ALA A 176 -69.48 -32.58 -15.56
CA ALA A 176 -69.72 -33.80 -16.35
C ALA A 176 -70.93 -34.60 -15.83
N ALA A 177 -71.10 -34.69 -14.51
CA ALA A 177 -72.25 -35.36 -13.90
C ALA A 177 -73.58 -34.62 -14.17
N LEU A 178 -73.57 -33.28 -14.09
CA LEU A 178 -74.73 -32.43 -14.42
C LEU A 178 -75.07 -32.44 -15.91
N GLN A 179 -74.08 -32.57 -16.80
CA GLN A 179 -74.31 -32.73 -18.24
C GLN A 179 -74.88 -34.12 -18.58
N ALA A 180 -74.48 -35.17 -17.85
CA ALA A 180 -75.01 -36.53 -18.01
C ALA A 180 -76.46 -36.68 -17.50
N GLN A 181 -76.91 -35.82 -16.58
CA GLN A 181 -78.30 -35.77 -16.09
C GLN A 181 -79.26 -34.95 -16.98
N LYS A 182 -78.75 -34.25 -18.00
CA LYS A 182 -79.53 -33.40 -18.90
C LYS A 182 -79.82 -34.05 -20.27
N ILE A 183 -79.53 -35.35 -20.42
CA ILE A 183 -79.90 -36.20 -21.57
C ILE A 183 -81.02 -37.14 -21.11
#